data_AF-A0A9W8D608-F1
#
_entry.id   AF-A0A9W8D608-F1
#
_cell.length_a   1.000
_cell.length_b   1.000
_cell.length_c   1.000
_cell.angle_alpha   90.00
_cell.angle_beta   90.00
_cell.angle_gamma   90.00
#
_symmetry.space_group_name_H-M   'P 1'
#
loop_
_entity.id
_entity.type
_entity.pdbx_description
1 polymer ?
#
loop_
_entity_poly.entity_id
_entity_poly.type
_entity_poly.pdbx_seq_one_letter_code
_entity_poly.pdbx_strand_id
1 'polypeptide(L)'
;MESSDAVVQGTSNDAAVSRESAARLGYIDDPFIRHFVKRPLRRAPLINRGTHSRFDGVQRILRQFIKQTQKDSQGHACGQIVVLGAGMDTSYFLLRQQGLLPRRYFEIDFSDITAKKAATVYRSSALRALLPEDTLVAEGGSELHSAEYSLLAGDLRQFESQVVPKLMARGFDCSEPTLFLSECVLIYLDPQHSDAILNWITANVAQAGILTYEQILPTDRFGQMMIENLRARGLELRGLHAYPTLQSNSQRFLDLGWHSAVAVDLATYHEQLLEPLERERLAKIEFLDEWEEFILLAQHYAFTFAFTSQSSHFAHMDIEKPN
;
A
#
# COMPACT_ATOMS: atom_id res chain seq x y z
N MET A 1 -28.03 4.75 -8.97
CA MET A 1 -26.78 4.01 -9.26
C MET A 1 -25.66 4.83 -8.66
N GLU A 2 -24.87 4.24 -7.77
CA GLU A 2 -23.64 4.87 -7.28
C GLU A 2 -22.69 5.08 -8.46
N SER A 3 -21.90 6.16 -8.45
CA SER A 3 -20.89 6.39 -9.48
C SER A 3 -19.82 5.30 -9.41
N SER A 4 -19.17 4.98 -10.53
CA SER A 4 -18.04 4.02 -10.57
C SER A 4 -16.98 4.35 -9.51
N ASP A 5 -16.73 5.64 -9.26
CA ASP A 5 -15.76 6.10 -8.28
C ASP A 5 -16.21 5.82 -6.84
N ALA A 6 -17.51 5.98 -6.52
CA ALA A 6 -18.04 5.69 -5.19
C ALA A 6 -17.91 4.20 -4.84
N VAL A 7 -18.09 3.32 -5.83
CA VAL A 7 -17.91 1.86 -5.65
C VAL A 7 -16.43 1.54 -5.39
N VAL A 8 -15.50 2.12 -6.15
CA VAL A 8 -14.06 1.97 -5.91
C VAL A 8 -13.65 2.50 -4.53
N GLN A 9 -14.16 3.67 -4.13
CA GLN A 9 -13.94 4.23 -2.78
C GLN A 9 -14.46 3.29 -1.67
N GLY A 10 -15.52 2.52 -1.92
CA GLY A 10 -16.05 1.52 -1.00
C GLY A 10 -15.03 0.42 -0.63
N THR A 11 -14.10 0.10 -1.54
CA THR A 11 -13.07 -0.93 -1.32
C THR A 11 -12.12 -0.59 -0.17
N SER A 12 -11.92 0.70 0.11
CA SER A 12 -11.16 1.19 1.27
C SER A 12 -11.73 0.67 2.59
N ASN A 13 -13.07 0.66 2.72
CA ASN A 13 -13.73 0.14 3.91
C ASN A 13 -13.64 -1.40 3.99
N ASP A 14 -13.78 -2.11 2.87
CA ASP A 14 -13.64 -3.56 2.84
C ASP A 14 -12.22 -4.01 3.26
N ALA A 15 -11.19 -3.32 2.78
CA ALA A 15 -9.80 -3.54 3.17
C ALA A 15 -9.58 -3.26 4.66
N ALA A 16 -10.11 -2.13 5.17
CA ALA A 16 -10.02 -1.78 6.58
C ALA A 16 -10.70 -2.83 7.49
N VAL A 17 -11.87 -3.35 7.10
CA VAL A 17 -12.58 -4.41 7.83
C VAL A 17 -11.77 -5.70 7.87
N SER A 18 -11.14 -6.11 6.76
CA SER A 18 -10.29 -7.31 6.75
C SER A 18 -9.05 -7.14 7.62
N ARG A 19 -8.40 -5.97 7.58
CA ARG A 19 -7.26 -5.63 8.45
C ARG A 19 -7.66 -5.58 9.92
N GLU A 20 -8.82 -5.03 10.26
CA GLU A 20 -9.36 -5.05 11.63
C GLU A 20 -9.65 -6.48 12.11
N SER A 21 -10.23 -7.33 11.27
CA SER A 21 -10.45 -8.75 11.60
C SER A 21 -9.13 -9.43 11.95
N ALA A 22 -8.12 -9.27 11.10
CA ALA A 22 -6.79 -9.82 11.32
C ALA A 22 -6.16 -9.27 12.61
N ALA A 23 -6.22 -7.95 12.84
CA ALA A 23 -5.66 -7.32 14.04
C ALA A 23 -6.34 -7.80 15.32
N ARG A 24 -7.68 -7.83 15.32
CA ARG A 24 -8.49 -8.25 16.47
C ARG A 24 -8.28 -9.71 16.85
N LEU A 25 -7.99 -10.57 15.87
CA LEU A 25 -7.69 -11.98 16.08
C LEU A 25 -6.19 -12.24 16.36
N GLY A 26 -5.35 -11.20 16.35
CA GLY A 26 -3.92 -11.32 16.64
C GLY A 26 -3.09 -11.79 15.46
N TYR A 27 -3.61 -11.78 14.23
CA TYR A 27 -2.80 -12.04 13.02
C TYR A 27 -1.78 -10.93 12.79
N ILE A 28 -2.13 -9.68 13.05
CA ILE A 28 -1.25 -8.52 12.89
C ILE A 28 -1.27 -7.67 14.17
N ASP A 29 -0.17 -6.99 14.45
CA ASP A 29 -0.11 -5.99 15.52
C ASP A 29 -0.44 -4.61 14.95
N ASP A 30 -1.73 -4.28 14.96
CA ASP A 30 -2.23 -2.98 14.52
C ASP A 30 -3.29 -2.45 15.51
N PRO A 31 -2.87 -1.71 16.55
CA PRO A 31 -3.80 -1.19 17.55
C PRO A 31 -4.67 -0.03 17.00
N PHE A 32 -4.37 0.45 15.79
CA PHE A 32 -4.93 1.68 15.22
C PHE A 32 -6.10 1.41 14.28
N ILE A 33 -6.06 0.33 13.50
CA ILE A 33 -7.06 0.05 12.46
C ILE A 33 -8.50 0.00 12.98
N ARG A 34 -8.68 -0.47 14.22
CA ARG A 34 -10.00 -0.51 14.90
C ARG A 34 -10.70 0.85 14.98
N HIS A 35 -9.97 1.96 14.94
CA HIS A 35 -10.55 3.30 14.97
C HIS A 35 -11.23 3.68 13.65
N PHE A 36 -10.83 3.06 12.55
CA PHE A 36 -11.36 3.33 11.20
C PHE A 36 -12.54 2.42 10.82
N VAL A 37 -12.80 1.37 11.59
CA VAL A 37 -13.87 0.39 11.32
C VAL A 37 -15.03 0.55 12.28
N LYS A 38 -16.17 1.06 11.77
CA LYS A 38 -17.40 1.25 12.57
C LYS A 38 -18.09 -0.06 12.91
N ARG A 39 -18.04 -1.04 12.01
CA ARG A 39 -18.71 -2.34 12.15
C ARG A 39 -17.69 -3.45 11.89
N PRO A 40 -16.96 -3.89 12.93
CA PRO A 40 -16.08 -5.05 12.85
C PRO A 40 -16.81 -6.26 12.30
N LEU A 41 -16.17 -6.97 11.36
CA LEU A 41 -16.69 -8.22 10.80
C LEU A 41 -15.54 -9.22 10.78
N ARG A 42 -15.72 -10.36 11.45
CA ARG A 42 -14.73 -11.44 11.40
C ARG A 42 -14.69 -12.02 9.98
N ARG A 43 -13.50 -12.10 9.40
CA ARG A 43 -13.22 -12.77 8.13
C ARG A 43 -12.83 -14.23 8.36
N ALA A 44 -12.94 -15.05 7.31
CA ALA A 44 -12.52 -16.44 7.32
C ALA A 44 -10.99 -16.56 7.55
N PRO A 45 -10.49 -17.68 8.13
CA PRO A 45 -9.06 -17.85 8.43
C PRO A 45 -8.13 -17.62 7.23
N LEU A 46 -8.51 -18.10 6.03
CA LEU A 46 -7.73 -17.89 4.79
C LEU A 46 -7.60 -16.39 4.43
N ILE A 47 -8.64 -15.59 4.68
CA ILE A 47 -8.62 -14.15 4.43
C ILE A 47 -7.75 -13.43 5.48
N ASN A 48 -7.81 -13.85 6.75
CA ASN A 48 -6.96 -13.31 7.80
C ASN A 48 -5.47 -13.63 7.53
N ARG A 49 -5.15 -14.85 7.06
CA ARG A 49 -3.78 -15.24 6.64
C ARG A 49 -3.30 -14.43 5.44
N GLY A 50 -4.12 -14.27 4.40
CA GLY A 50 -3.78 -13.42 3.27
C GLY A 50 -3.57 -11.96 3.67
N THR A 51 -4.42 -11.45 4.58
CA THR A 51 -4.30 -10.09 5.13
C THR A 51 -3.02 -9.92 5.95
N HIS A 52 -2.62 -10.93 6.73
CA HIS A 52 -1.34 -10.94 7.43
C HIS A 52 -0.17 -10.86 6.45
N SER A 53 -0.10 -11.77 5.46
CA SER A 53 1.01 -11.78 4.49
C SER A 53 1.09 -10.49 3.69
N ARG A 54 -0.07 -9.93 3.31
CA ARG A 54 -0.17 -8.62 2.66
C ARG A 54 0.42 -7.51 3.54
N PHE A 55 -0.03 -7.44 4.80
CA PHE A 55 0.44 -6.44 5.77
C PHE A 55 1.94 -6.58 6.04
N ASP A 56 2.42 -7.80 6.28
CA ASP A 56 3.82 -8.08 6.58
C ASP A 56 4.75 -7.65 5.43
N GLY A 57 4.42 -7.99 4.18
CA GLY A 57 5.21 -7.57 3.01
C GLY A 57 5.34 -6.05 2.86
N VAL A 58 4.24 -5.31 3.10
CA VAL A 58 4.26 -3.85 3.07
C VAL A 58 5.09 -3.28 4.23
N GLN A 59 4.85 -3.74 5.46
CA GLN A 59 5.61 -3.29 6.64
C GLN A 59 7.10 -3.59 6.50
N ARG A 60 7.44 -4.72 5.89
CA ARG A 60 8.81 -5.13 5.64
C ARG A 60 9.54 -4.17 4.73
N ILE A 61 8.96 -3.82 3.58
CA ILE A 61 9.56 -2.86 2.64
C ILE A 61 9.67 -1.46 3.26
N LEU A 62 8.66 -1.03 4.01
CA LEU A 62 8.71 0.22 4.78
C LEU A 62 9.92 0.25 5.72
N ARG A 63 10.10 -0.80 6.54
CA ARG A 63 11.23 -0.90 7.48
C ARG A 63 12.58 -0.99 6.78
N GLN A 64 12.67 -1.75 5.69
CA GLN A 64 13.89 -1.81 4.88
C GLN A 64 14.25 -0.42 4.34
N PHE A 65 13.29 0.31 3.76
CA PHE A 65 13.51 1.66 3.25
C PHE A 65 13.98 2.62 4.33
N ILE A 66 13.28 2.67 5.47
CA ILE A 66 13.65 3.55 6.60
C ILE A 66 15.08 3.25 7.07
N LYS A 67 15.46 1.97 7.18
CA LYS A 67 16.83 1.57 7.54
C LYS A 67 17.87 2.11 6.55
N GLN A 68 17.56 2.13 5.26
CA GLN A 68 18.46 2.64 4.21
C GLN A 68 18.52 4.16 4.15
N THR A 69 17.53 4.87 4.70
CA THR A 69 17.41 6.33 4.66
C THR A 69 17.47 7.01 6.03
N GLN A 70 17.92 6.28 7.06
CA GLN A 70 17.94 6.75 8.46
C GLN A 70 18.96 7.87 8.69
N LYS A 71 20.06 7.89 7.94
CA LYS A 71 21.11 8.91 8.04
C LYS A 71 21.68 9.22 6.66
N ASP A 72 21.57 10.48 6.26
CA ASP A 72 22.32 11.06 5.16
C ASP A 72 23.78 11.32 5.59
N SER A 73 24.56 11.94 4.70
CA SER A 73 25.95 12.33 4.96
C SER A 73 26.11 13.33 6.13
N GLN A 74 25.01 13.95 6.58
CA GLN A 74 24.95 14.91 7.69
C GLN A 74 24.31 14.31 8.96
N GLY A 75 23.90 13.04 8.92
CA GLY A 75 23.30 12.33 10.05
C GLY A 75 21.79 12.50 10.23
N HIS A 76 21.08 13.07 9.25
CA HIS A 76 19.62 13.26 9.27
C HIS A 76 18.88 12.23 8.41
N ALA A 77 17.63 11.93 8.73
CA ALA A 77 16.81 11.11 7.85
C ALA A 77 16.55 11.86 6.52
N CYS A 78 16.71 11.18 5.38
CA CYS A 78 16.52 11.77 4.05
C CYS A 78 15.34 11.18 3.26
N GLY A 79 14.80 10.03 3.67
CA GLY A 79 13.77 9.33 2.89
C GLY A 79 12.40 9.99 2.90
N GLN A 80 11.67 9.85 1.79
CA GLN A 80 10.25 10.22 1.66
C GLN A 80 9.40 8.97 1.37
N ILE A 81 8.20 8.90 1.93
CA ILE A 81 7.23 7.84 1.62
C ILE A 81 5.99 8.49 1.02
N VAL A 82 5.49 7.93 -0.09
CA VAL A 82 4.27 8.38 -0.76
C VAL A 82 3.32 7.18 -0.94
N VAL A 83 2.20 7.19 -0.23
CA VAL A 83 1.18 6.15 -0.33
C VAL A 83 0.08 6.61 -1.29
N LEU A 84 -0.01 5.92 -2.43
CA LEU A 84 -1.01 6.16 -3.46
C LEU A 84 -2.28 5.36 -3.13
N GLY A 85 -3.42 6.03 -2.98
CA GLY A 85 -4.68 5.39 -2.58
C GLY A 85 -4.62 4.83 -1.16
N ALA A 86 -4.21 5.67 -0.21
CA ALA A 86 -3.87 5.25 1.16
C ALA A 86 -5.05 4.68 1.96
N GLY A 87 -6.29 4.94 1.55
CA GLY A 87 -7.48 4.47 2.24
C GLY A 87 -7.46 4.75 3.75
N MET A 88 -7.67 3.71 4.54
CA MET A 88 -7.57 3.75 6.01
C MET A 88 -6.28 3.10 6.52
N ASP A 89 -5.21 3.10 5.72
CA ASP A 89 -3.90 2.59 6.15
C ASP A 89 -3.43 3.25 7.44
N THR A 90 -2.78 2.47 8.30
CA THR A 90 -2.29 2.94 9.61
C THR A 90 -0.77 2.88 9.73
N SER A 91 -0.05 2.64 8.63
CA SER A 91 1.39 2.42 8.63
C SER A 91 2.15 3.63 9.17
N TYR A 92 1.72 4.85 8.85
CA TYR A 92 2.29 6.06 9.48
C TYR A 92 2.23 6.00 11.01
N PHE A 93 1.08 5.65 11.59
CA PHE A 93 0.90 5.58 13.05
C PHE A 93 1.73 4.47 13.70
N LEU A 94 1.84 3.32 13.03
CA LEU A 94 2.70 2.20 13.46
C LEU A 94 4.17 2.62 13.48
N LEU A 95 4.64 3.25 12.40
CA LEU A 95 6.00 3.76 12.26
C LEU A 95 6.32 4.84 13.30
N ARG A 96 5.39 5.78 13.52
CA ARG A 96 5.49 6.82 14.55
C ARG A 96 5.62 6.23 15.95
N GLN A 97 4.79 5.25 16.28
CA GLN A 97 4.84 4.55 17.57
C GLN A 97 6.18 3.83 17.79
N GLN A 98 6.79 3.33 16.72
CA GLN A 98 8.09 2.64 16.75
C GLN A 98 9.29 3.60 16.69
N GLY A 99 9.07 4.90 16.49
CA GLY A 99 10.16 5.88 16.27
C GLY A 99 10.89 5.70 14.93
N LEU A 100 10.25 5.06 13.95
CA LEU A 100 10.81 4.72 12.65
C LEU A 100 10.22 5.60 11.55
N LEU A 101 10.51 6.90 11.59
CA LEU A 101 9.90 7.85 10.65
C LEU A 101 10.83 8.19 9.48
N PRO A 102 10.28 8.34 8.26
CA PRO A 102 10.97 9.01 7.18
C PRO A 102 11.07 10.52 7.48
N ARG A 103 11.76 11.26 6.62
CA ARG A 103 11.75 12.73 6.65
C ARG A 103 10.35 13.29 6.36
N ARG A 104 9.65 12.68 5.40
CA ARG A 104 8.27 13.03 5.03
C ARG A 104 7.45 11.81 4.68
N TYR A 105 6.19 11.83 5.09
CA TYR A 105 5.19 10.78 4.82
C TYR A 105 3.95 11.42 4.20
N PHE A 106 3.65 11.05 2.97
CA PHE A 106 2.51 11.54 2.20
C PHE A 106 1.50 10.42 1.99
N GLU A 107 0.23 10.72 2.20
CA GLU A 107 -0.89 9.85 1.85
C GLU A 107 -1.81 10.59 0.87
N ILE A 108 -2.16 9.93 -0.23
CA ILE A 108 -3.07 10.48 -1.24
C ILE A 108 -4.28 9.56 -1.38
N ASP A 109 -5.47 10.13 -1.39
CA ASP A 109 -6.70 9.43 -1.77
C ASP A 109 -7.76 10.44 -2.26
N PHE A 110 -8.92 9.96 -2.69
CA PHE A 110 -10.06 10.83 -2.99
C PHE A 110 -10.48 11.65 -1.76
N SER A 111 -10.96 12.87 -2.00
CA SER A 111 -11.38 13.82 -0.96
C SER A 111 -12.34 13.23 0.07
N ASP A 112 -13.28 12.37 -0.36
CA ASP A 112 -14.24 11.73 0.53
C ASP A 112 -13.58 10.71 1.46
N ILE A 113 -12.52 10.05 1.02
CA ILE A 113 -11.74 9.10 1.81
C ILE A 113 -10.85 9.85 2.79
N THR A 114 -10.12 10.85 2.32
CA THR A 114 -9.22 11.64 3.17
C THR A 114 -10.00 12.43 4.22
N ALA A 115 -11.17 12.97 3.91
CA ALA A 115 -12.05 13.61 4.90
C ALA A 115 -12.51 12.64 6.00
N LYS A 116 -12.88 11.41 5.62
CA LYS A 116 -13.25 10.36 6.61
C LYS A 116 -12.04 10.00 7.48
N LYS A 117 -10.85 9.85 6.89
CA LYS A 117 -9.61 9.54 7.61
C LYS A 117 -9.25 10.67 8.58
N ALA A 118 -9.17 11.91 8.10
CA ALA A 118 -8.90 13.10 8.90
C ALA A 118 -9.87 13.23 10.09
N ALA A 119 -11.17 13.12 9.84
CA ALA A 119 -12.19 13.17 10.89
C ALA A 119 -12.00 12.06 11.95
N THR A 120 -11.63 10.85 11.52
CA THR A 120 -11.38 9.71 12.42
C THR A 120 -10.14 9.94 13.27
N VAL A 121 -9.05 10.39 12.65
CA VAL A 121 -7.78 10.70 13.32
C VAL A 121 -7.99 11.76 14.40
N TYR A 122 -8.72 12.85 14.12
CA TYR A 122 -8.96 13.91 15.10
C TYR A 122 -9.92 13.53 16.24
N ARG A 123 -10.84 12.59 16.00
CA ARG A 123 -11.77 12.08 17.02
C ARG A 123 -11.12 11.06 17.96
N SER A 124 -10.15 10.29 17.46
CA SER A 124 -9.41 9.31 18.26
C SER A 124 -8.27 10.00 19.00
N SER A 125 -8.33 10.05 20.33
CA SER A 125 -7.22 10.56 21.13
C SER A 125 -5.92 9.79 20.90
N ALA A 126 -6.00 8.48 20.67
CA ALA A 126 -4.85 7.62 20.40
C ALA A 126 -4.15 7.96 19.08
N LEU A 127 -4.91 8.23 18.01
CA LEU A 127 -4.34 8.62 16.71
C LEU A 127 -3.87 10.07 16.73
N ARG A 128 -4.66 10.97 17.31
CA ARG A 128 -4.32 12.39 17.40
C ARG A 128 -3.04 12.64 18.19
N ALA A 129 -2.77 11.85 19.22
CA ALA A 129 -1.53 11.94 20.01
C ALA A 129 -0.26 11.59 19.20
N LEU A 130 -0.41 10.93 18.05
CA LEU A 130 0.71 10.56 17.16
C LEU A 130 0.88 11.53 15.99
N LEU A 131 0.00 12.52 15.84
CA LEU A 131 0.20 13.57 14.85
C LEU A 131 1.33 14.51 15.28
N PRO A 132 2.10 15.08 14.33
CA PRO A 132 3.03 16.16 14.62
C PRO A 132 2.31 17.36 15.24
N GLU A 133 2.97 18.06 16.16
CA GLU A 133 2.36 19.17 16.92
C GLU A 133 1.89 20.32 16.01
N ASP A 134 2.56 20.51 14.88
CA ASP A 134 2.27 21.51 13.86
C ASP A 134 1.17 21.09 12.87
N THR A 135 0.47 19.97 13.10
CA THR A 135 -0.54 19.47 12.17
C THR A 135 -1.76 20.39 12.09
N LEU A 136 -2.05 20.87 10.88
CA LEU A 136 -3.19 21.70 10.54
C LEU A 136 -4.23 20.91 9.74
N VAL A 137 -5.52 21.16 10.03
CA VAL A 137 -6.62 20.71 9.19
C VAL A 137 -6.81 21.70 8.04
N ALA A 138 -6.81 21.21 6.80
CA ALA A 138 -6.92 22.00 5.59
C ALA A 138 -8.07 21.54 4.68
N GLU A 139 -8.35 22.31 3.62
CA GLU A 139 -9.33 21.98 2.57
C GLU A 139 -10.69 21.54 3.11
N GLY A 140 -11.26 22.30 4.06
CA GLY A 140 -12.58 21.98 4.63
C GLY A 140 -12.62 20.68 5.44
N GLY A 141 -11.47 20.16 5.88
CA GLY A 141 -11.38 18.94 6.67
C GLY A 141 -11.00 17.70 5.86
N SER A 142 -10.76 17.82 4.55
CA SER A 142 -10.33 16.70 3.72
C SER A 142 -8.81 16.48 3.72
N GLU A 143 -8.03 17.39 4.28
CA GLU A 143 -6.57 17.29 4.28
C GLU A 143 -5.97 17.58 5.65
N LEU A 144 -4.82 16.96 5.94
CA LEU A 144 -4.00 17.22 7.12
C LEU A 144 -2.60 17.60 6.65
N HIS A 145 -2.06 18.73 7.12
CA HIS A 145 -0.73 19.21 6.73
C HIS A 145 0.16 19.38 7.95
N SER A 146 1.36 18.83 7.92
CA SER A 146 2.45 19.15 8.84
C SER A 146 3.80 19.04 8.12
N ALA A 147 4.89 19.40 8.80
CA ALA A 147 6.24 19.29 8.23
C ALA A 147 6.65 17.84 7.90
N GLU A 148 6.13 16.86 8.65
CA GLU A 148 6.51 15.44 8.54
C GLU A 148 5.43 14.57 7.90
N TYR A 149 4.15 14.87 8.12
CA TYR A 149 3.00 14.06 7.66
C TYR A 149 2.01 14.91 6.88
N SER A 150 1.61 14.44 5.71
CA SER A 150 0.60 15.11 4.88
C SER A 150 -0.41 14.11 4.33
N LEU A 151 -1.68 14.32 4.66
CA LEU A 151 -2.82 13.64 4.06
C LEU A 151 -3.45 14.57 3.01
N LEU A 152 -3.42 14.18 1.74
CA LEU A 152 -3.77 15.02 0.60
C LEU A 152 -4.92 14.43 -0.20
N ALA A 153 -5.90 15.25 -0.52
CA ALA A 153 -7.00 14.87 -1.39
C ALA A 153 -6.54 14.99 -2.85
N GLY A 154 -6.70 13.94 -3.64
CA GLY A 154 -6.29 13.94 -5.04
C GLY A 154 -6.80 12.75 -5.82
N ASP A 155 -7.13 12.98 -7.09
CA ASP A 155 -7.45 11.93 -8.03
C ASP A 155 -6.17 11.46 -8.74
N LEU A 156 -5.79 10.18 -8.56
CA LEU A 156 -4.60 9.62 -9.18
C LEU A 156 -4.68 9.59 -10.72
N ARG A 157 -5.86 9.68 -11.32
CA ARG A 157 -6.00 9.86 -12.78
C ARG A 157 -5.46 11.21 -13.25
N GLN A 158 -5.37 12.18 -12.34
CA GLN A 158 -4.84 13.53 -12.52
C GLN A 158 -3.55 13.71 -11.71
N PHE A 159 -2.72 12.66 -11.64
CA PHE A 159 -1.54 12.64 -10.79
C PHE A 159 -0.58 13.81 -11.06
N GLU A 160 -0.13 13.97 -12.31
CA GLU A 160 0.79 15.05 -12.67
C GLU A 160 0.16 16.44 -12.58
N SER A 161 -1.10 16.59 -13.01
CA SER A 161 -1.76 17.89 -13.11
C SER A 161 -2.30 18.41 -11.77
N GLN A 162 -2.61 17.53 -10.81
CA GLN A 162 -3.23 17.90 -9.53
C GLN A 162 -2.48 17.38 -8.30
N VAL A 163 -2.06 16.11 -8.28
CA VAL A 163 -1.44 15.51 -7.08
C VAL A 163 -0.01 16.01 -6.87
N VAL A 164 0.80 16.04 -7.93
CA VAL A 164 2.20 16.48 -7.88
C VAL A 164 2.34 17.92 -7.38
N PRO A 165 1.57 18.93 -7.87
CA PRO A 165 1.61 20.29 -7.32
C PRO A 165 1.34 20.35 -5.81
N LYS A 166 0.39 19.54 -5.31
CA LYS A 166 0.10 19.47 -3.87
C LYS A 166 1.26 18.84 -3.10
N LEU A 167 1.84 17.74 -3.59
CA LEU A 167 3.02 17.13 -3.01
C LEU A 167 4.18 18.13 -2.88
N MET A 168 4.51 18.82 -3.98
CA MET A 168 5.57 19.84 -4.02
C MET A 168 5.28 20.99 -3.06
N ALA A 169 4.04 21.47 -3.01
CA ALA A 169 3.63 22.52 -2.08
C ALA A 169 3.76 22.09 -0.60
N ARG A 170 3.77 20.78 -0.31
CA ARG A 170 3.99 20.19 1.03
C ARG A 170 5.42 19.68 1.23
N GLY A 171 6.35 20.09 0.37
CA GLY A 171 7.76 19.84 0.54
C GLY A 171 8.24 18.50 0.00
N PHE A 172 7.47 17.83 -0.86
CA PHE A 172 8.02 16.72 -1.65
C PHE A 172 9.22 17.22 -2.47
N ASP A 173 10.34 16.50 -2.36
CA ASP A 173 11.60 16.86 -3.03
C ASP A 173 12.01 15.72 -3.97
N CYS A 174 12.03 15.98 -5.27
CA CYS A 174 12.43 15.00 -6.30
C CYS A 174 13.89 14.55 -6.20
N SER A 175 14.75 15.27 -5.47
CA SER A 175 16.16 14.90 -5.29
C SER A 175 16.36 13.89 -4.15
N GLU A 176 15.37 13.71 -3.28
CA GLU A 176 15.45 12.83 -2.12
C GLU A 176 15.00 11.39 -2.45
N PRO A 177 15.58 10.36 -1.80
CA PRO A 177 15.14 8.98 -1.96
C PRO A 177 13.65 8.85 -1.60
N THR A 178 12.85 8.31 -2.51
CA THR A 178 11.39 8.24 -2.33
C THR A 178 10.86 6.84 -2.57
N LEU A 179 10.20 6.27 -1.56
CA LEU A 179 9.44 5.02 -1.68
C LEU A 179 7.97 5.33 -1.96
N PHE A 180 7.45 4.83 -3.07
CA PHE A 180 6.04 4.84 -3.40
C PHE A 180 5.39 3.51 -2.98
N LEU A 181 4.17 3.56 -2.48
CA LEU A 181 3.36 2.37 -2.18
C LEU A 181 2.03 2.45 -2.95
N SER A 182 1.65 1.34 -3.61
CA SER A 182 0.32 1.13 -4.20
C SER A 182 -0.22 -0.24 -3.81
N GLU A 183 -1.15 -0.26 -2.85
CA GLU A 183 -1.65 -1.50 -2.26
C GLU A 183 -3.10 -1.80 -2.69
N CYS A 184 -3.26 -2.52 -3.80
CA CYS A 184 -4.50 -2.69 -4.56
C CYS A 184 -5.09 -1.36 -5.05
N VAL A 185 -4.29 -0.54 -5.74
CA VAL A 185 -4.73 0.79 -6.21
C VAL A 185 -4.59 0.96 -7.72
N LEU A 186 -3.39 0.80 -8.29
CA LEU A 186 -3.20 1.00 -9.74
C LEU A 186 -4.04 0.04 -10.58
N ILE A 187 -4.35 -1.15 -10.05
CA ILE A 187 -5.22 -2.16 -10.68
C ILE A 187 -6.64 -1.64 -11.03
N TYR A 188 -7.14 -0.63 -10.31
CA TYR A 188 -8.45 -0.01 -10.57
C TYR A 188 -8.39 1.06 -11.66
N LEU A 189 -7.20 1.48 -12.08
CA LEU A 189 -7.00 2.49 -13.11
C LEU A 189 -6.83 1.83 -14.48
N ASP A 190 -7.31 2.49 -15.53
CA ASP A 190 -6.92 2.11 -16.89
C ASP A 190 -5.39 2.18 -17.02
N PRO A 191 -4.74 1.26 -17.78
CA PRO A 191 -3.29 1.20 -17.92
C PRO A 191 -2.66 2.55 -18.28
N GLN A 192 -3.33 3.35 -19.12
CA GLN A 192 -2.89 4.70 -19.48
C GLN A 192 -2.62 5.60 -18.26
N HIS A 193 -3.49 5.57 -17.25
CA HIS A 193 -3.34 6.40 -16.06
C HIS A 193 -2.28 5.85 -15.11
N SER A 194 -2.28 4.53 -14.88
CA SER A 194 -1.31 3.93 -13.97
C SER A 194 0.12 3.97 -14.55
N ASP A 195 0.30 3.76 -15.85
CA ASP A 195 1.59 3.92 -16.53
C ASP A 195 2.07 5.37 -16.54
N ALA A 196 1.16 6.34 -16.68
CA ALA A 196 1.52 7.77 -16.61
C ALA A 196 2.11 8.13 -15.24
N ILE A 197 1.58 7.58 -14.13
CA ILE A 197 2.14 7.75 -12.79
C ILE A 197 3.56 7.19 -12.74
N LEU A 198 3.75 5.95 -13.20
CA LEU A 198 5.05 5.28 -13.20
C LEU A 198 6.09 6.02 -14.05
N ASN A 199 5.70 6.49 -15.25
CA ASN A 199 6.53 7.29 -16.13
C ASN A 199 6.91 8.64 -15.51
N TRP A 200 5.97 9.31 -14.83
CA TRP A 200 6.27 10.55 -14.13
C TRP A 200 7.32 10.32 -13.05
N ILE A 201 7.20 9.24 -12.28
CA ILE A 201 8.15 8.88 -11.22
C ILE A 201 9.55 8.66 -11.82
N THR A 202 9.68 7.83 -12.85
CA THR A 202 10.99 7.55 -13.47
C THR A 202 11.61 8.76 -14.14
N ALA A 203 10.81 9.68 -14.68
CA ALA A 203 11.30 10.88 -15.33
C ALA A 203 11.73 11.98 -14.35
N ASN A 204 11.12 12.07 -13.16
CA ASN A 204 11.26 13.24 -12.29
C ASN A 204 11.92 12.96 -10.94
N VAL A 205 11.88 11.73 -10.42
CA VAL A 205 12.40 11.41 -9.09
C VAL A 205 13.78 10.76 -9.22
N ALA A 206 14.80 11.39 -8.64
CA ALA A 206 16.19 10.98 -8.80
C ALA A 206 16.44 9.54 -8.31
N GLN A 207 15.88 9.18 -7.16
CA GLN A 207 15.99 7.86 -6.57
C GLN A 207 14.62 7.38 -6.10
N ALA A 208 13.99 6.52 -6.89
CA ALA A 208 12.64 6.03 -6.62
C ALA A 208 12.63 4.51 -6.46
N GLY A 209 11.90 4.06 -5.44
CA GLY A 209 11.44 2.68 -5.31
C GLY A 209 9.92 2.66 -5.26
N ILE A 210 9.30 1.58 -5.71
CA ILE A 210 7.87 1.37 -5.58
C ILE A 210 7.58 -0.07 -5.19
N LEU A 211 6.66 -0.25 -4.24
CA LEU A 211 6.01 -1.52 -3.98
C LEU A 211 4.56 -1.45 -4.43
N THR A 212 4.17 -2.38 -5.29
CA THR A 212 2.77 -2.65 -5.61
C THR A 212 2.32 -3.98 -4.99
N TYR A 213 1.05 -4.07 -4.63
CA TYR A 213 0.39 -5.33 -4.25
C TYR A 213 -0.95 -5.44 -4.99
N GLU A 214 -1.05 -6.31 -5.99
CA GLU A 214 -2.17 -6.32 -6.95
C GLU A 214 -2.58 -7.74 -7.35
N GLN A 215 -3.78 -7.87 -7.94
CA GLN A 215 -4.27 -9.14 -8.47
C GLN A 215 -3.53 -9.54 -9.75
N ILE A 216 -3.40 -10.84 -9.96
CA ILE A 216 -2.86 -11.47 -11.18
C ILE A 216 -3.72 -12.68 -11.60
N LEU A 217 -3.35 -13.29 -12.72
CA LEU A 217 -3.92 -14.52 -13.30
C LEU A 217 -5.43 -14.44 -13.61
N PRO A 218 -5.88 -13.50 -14.47
CA PRO A 218 -7.30 -13.31 -14.77
C PRO A 218 -7.96 -14.44 -15.58
N THR A 219 -7.18 -15.32 -16.20
CA THR A 219 -7.66 -16.22 -17.26
C THR A 219 -7.98 -17.62 -16.77
N ASP A 220 -7.45 -18.05 -15.62
CA ASP A 220 -7.80 -19.35 -15.07
C ASP A 220 -9.19 -19.33 -14.41
N ARG A 221 -9.65 -20.50 -13.95
CA ARG A 221 -11.00 -20.63 -13.37
C ARG A 221 -11.19 -19.78 -12.12
N PHE A 222 -10.18 -19.67 -11.26
CA PHE A 222 -10.28 -18.86 -10.05
C PHE A 222 -10.27 -17.38 -10.39
N GLY A 223 -9.35 -16.94 -11.26
CA GLY A 223 -9.29 -15.58 -11.77
C GLY A 223 -10.60 -15.10 -12.41
N GLN A 224 -11.19 -15.93 -13.28
CA GLN A 224 -12.50 -15.64 -13.89
C GLN A 224 -13.59 -15.45 -12.83
N MET A 225 -13.68 -16.36 -11.85
CA MET A 225 -14.64 -16.27 -10.76
C MET A 225 -14.41 -15.03 -9.88
N MET A 226 -13.15 -14.67 -9.60
CA MET A 226 -12.78 -13.46 -8.86
C MET A 226 -13.27 -12.21 -9.59
N ILE A 227 -13.04 -12.12 -10.90
CA ILE A 227 -13.48 -10.99 -11.74
C ILE A 227 -15.01 -10.91 -11.78
N GLU A 228 -15.70 -12.04 -11.95
CA GLU A 228 -17.17 -12.08 -11.92
C GLU A 228 -17.73 -11.61 -10.57
N ASN A 229 -17.16 -12.05 -9.45
CA ASN A 229 -17.55 -11.63 -8.11
C ASN A 229 -17.29 -10.14 -7.83
N LEU A 230 -16.24 -9.55 -8.44
CA LEU A 230 -15.98 -8.12 -8.37
C LEU A 230 -16.97 -7.34 -9.25
N ARG A 231 -17.22 -7.80 -10.48
CA ARG A 231 -18.16 -7.17 -11.41
C ARG A 231 -19.60 -7.18 -10.87
N ALA A 232 -20.00 -8.24 -10.18
CA ALA A 232 -21.29 -8.33 -9.49
C ALA A 232 -21.47 -7.25 -8.40
N ARG A 233 -20.36 -6.69 -7.87
CA ARG A 233 -20.33 -5.57 -6.93
C ARG A 233 -20.07 -4.22 -7.60
N GLY A 234 -20.05 -4.17 -8.94
CA GLY A 234 -19.74 -2.96 -9.70
C GLY A 234 -18.25 -2.59 -9.73
N LEU A 235 -17.36 -3.50 -9.33
CA LEU A 235 -15.91 -3.30 -9.34
C LEU A 235 -15.29 -3.89 -10.60
N GLU A 236 -14.37 -3.14 -11.20
CA GLU A 236 -13.61 -3.56 -12.37
C GLU A 236 -12.11 -3.38 -12.12
N LEU A 237 -11.34 -4.43 -12.43
CA LEU A 237 -9.89 -4.44 -12.35
C LEU A 237 -9.32 -4.03 -13.72
N ARG A 238 -9.39 -2.74 -14.03
CA ARG A 238 -9.10 -2.17 -15.36
C ARG A 238 -7.68 -2.46 -15.84
N GLY A 239 -6.70 -2.53 -14.92
CA GLY A 239 -5.31 -2.82 -15.24
C GLY A 239 -4.98 -4.31 -15.40
N LEU A 240 -5.88 -5.22 -14.98
CA LEU A 240 -5.53 -6.62 -14.77
C LEU A 240 -5.16 -7.36 -16.06
N HIS A 241 -5.86 -7.08 -17.16
CA HIS A 241 -5.59 -7.76 -18.43
C HIS A 241 -4.36 -7.23 -19.16
N ALA A 242 -3.88 -6.04 -18.82
CA ALA A 242 -2.66 -5.48 -19.40
C ALA A 242 -1.40 -6.14 -18.83
N TYR A 243 -1.42 -6.47 -17.53
CA TYR A 243 -0.28 -7.08 -16.82
C TYR A 243 -0.73 -8.31 -16.01
N PRO A 244 -1.14 -9.40 -16.68
CA PRO A 244 -1.85 -10.51 -16.05
C PRO A 244 -0.97 -11.46 -15.21
N THR A 245 0.35 -11.41 -15.29
CA THR A 245 1.26 -12.35 -14.62
C THR A 245 2.36 -11.63 -13.83
N LEU A 246 3.08 -12.37 -12.98
CA LEU A 246 4.30 -11.89 -12.32
C LEU A 246 5.29 -11.32 -13.35
N GLN A 247 5.55 -12.09 -14.42
CA GLN A 247 6.47 -11.68 -15.48
C GLN A 247 6.02 -10.38 -16.17
N SER A 248 4.74 -10.24 -16.50
CA SER A 248 4.26 -9.01 -17.15
C SER A 248 4.27 -7.80 -16.21
N ASN A 249 4.09 -8.00 -14.90
CA ASN A 249 4.21 -6.93 -13.92
C ASN A 249 5.67 -6.45 -13.83
N SER A 250 6.64 -7.35 -13.69
CA SER A 250 8.05 -6.96 -13.72
C SER A 250 8.45 -6.31 -15.04
N GLN A 251 8.03 -6.89 -16.18
CA GLN A 251 8.36 -6.36 -17.50
C GLN A 251 7.79 -4.96 -17.73
N ARG A 252 6.56 -4.69 -17.24
CA ARG A 252 5.97 -3.34 -17.28
C ARG A 252 6.89 -2.29 -16.70
N PHE A 253 7.44 -2.52 -15.50
CA PHE A 253 8.35 -1.57 -14.88
C PHE A 253 9.62 -1.38 -15.73
N LEU A 254 10.22 -2.45 -16.23
CA LEU A 254 11.42 -2.37 -17.08
C LEU A 254 11.15 -1.57 -18.38
N ASP A 255 10.00 -1.81 -19.02
CA ASP A 255 9.58 -1.10 -20.23
C ASP A 255 9.34 0.39 -19.99
N LEU A 256 8.94 0.78 -18.78
CA LEU A 256 8.74 2.17 -18.34
C LEU A 256 10.02 2.82 -17.78
N GLY A 257 11.18 2.21 -18.01
CA GLY A 257 12.49 2.77 -17.67
C GLY A 257 12.94 2.56 -16.22
N TRP A 258 12.27 1.67 -15.47
CA TRP A 258 12.78 1.22 -14.17
C TRP A 258 13.99 0.31 -14.39
N HIS A 259 14.94 0.35 -13.46
CA HIS A 259 16.20 -0.39 -13.60
C HIS A 259 16.08 -1.85 -13.20
N SER A 260 15.32 -2.11 -12.14
CA SER A 260 15.06 -3.44 -11.61
C SER A 260 13.60 -3.55 -11.21
N ALA A 261 13.01 -4.72 -11.42
CA ALA A 261 11.67 -5.05 -11.00
C ALA A 261 11.57 -6.56 -10.73
N VAL A 262 11.13 -6.91 -9.52
CA VAL A 262 10.93 -8.28 -9.07
C VAL A 262 9.50 -8.46 -8.58
N ALA A 263 8.90 -9.61 -8.86
CA ALA A 263 7.52 -9.88 -8.51
C ALA A 263 7.38 -11.30 -7.93
N VAL A 264 6.67 -11.39 -6.80
CA VAL A 264 6.42 -12.65 -6.09
C VAL A 264 4.95 -12.74 -5.72
N ASP A 265 4.34 -13.90 -5.95
CA ASP A 265 2.95 -14.14 -5.56
C ASP A 265 2.84 -14.33 -4.04
N LEU A 266 1.65 -14.06 -3.49
CA LEU A 266 1.42 -14.08 -2.04
C LEU A 266 1.55 -15.49 -1.45
N ALA A 267 1.31 -16.55 -2.23
CA ALA A 267 1.48 -17.92 -1.74
C ALA A 267 2.97 -18.23 -1.56
N THR A 268 3.81 -17.89 -2.55
CA THR A 268 5.27 -17.98 -2.44
C THR A 268 5.79 -17.11 -1.30
N TYR A 269 5.30 -15.87 -1.17
CA TYR A 269 5.65 -15.00 -0.04
C TYR A 269 5.30 -15.65 1.30
N HIS A 270 4.07 -16.15 1.44
CA HIS A 270 3.62 -16.80 2.66
C HIS A 270 4.48 -18.02 2.99
N GLU A 271 4.75 -18.90 2.04
CA GLU A 271 5.36 -20.21 2.31
C GLU A 271 6.88 -20.16 2.43
N GLN A 272 7.54 -19.25 1.72
CA GLN A 272 8.98 -19.26 1.56
C GLN A 272 9.66 -18.03 2.18
N LEU A 273 8.95 -16.91 2.30
CA LEU A 273 9.55 -15.62 2.67
C LEU A 273 9.12 -15.11 4.05
N LEU A 274 7.99 -15.58 4.57
CA LEU A 274 7.65 -15.40 5.98
C LEU A 274 8.59 -16.20 6.88
N GLU A 275 9.02 -15.56 7.96
CA GLU A 275 9.82 -16.21 9.00
C GLU A 275 9.14 -17.50 9.50
N PRO A 276 9.87 -18.62 9.64
CA PRO A 276 9.29 -19.89 10.09
C PRO A 276 8.54 -19.76 11.42
N LEU A 277 9.09 -19.02 12.37
CA LEU A 277 8.45 -18.77 13.67
C LEU A 277 7.14 -18.00 13.54
N GLU A 278 7.04 -17.10 12.56
CA GLU A 278 5.82 -16.35 12.29
C GLU A 278 4.76 -17.24 11.67
N ARG A 279 5.12 -18.11 10.71
CA ARG A 279 4.19 -19.12 10.16
C ARG A 279 3.67 -20.08 11.23
N GLU A 280 4.53 -20.54 12.13
CA GLU A 280 4.13 -21.36 13.27
C GLU A 280 3.18 -20.62 14.21
N ARG A 281 3.41 -19.31 14.43
CA ARG A 281 2.53 -18.47 15.23
C ARG A 281 1.14 -18.38 14.58
N LEU A 282 1.08 -18.07 13.28
CA LEU A 282 -0.18 -17.98 12.52
C LEU A 282 -0.97 -19.29 12.54
N ALA A 283 -0.29 -20.43 12.42
CA ALA A 283 -0.92 -21.74 12.45
C ALA A 283 -1.61 -22.05 13.79
N LYS A 284 -1.21 -21.38 14.88
CA LYS A 284 -1.79 -21.54 16.22
C LYS A 284 -2.97 -20.61 16.50
N ILE A 285 -3.22 -19.58 15.66
CA ILE A 285 -4.30 -18.60 15.89
C ILE A 285 -5.66 -19.21 15.53
N GLU A 286 -5.80 -19.66 14.28
CA GLU A 286 -7.01 -20.34 13.80
C GLU A 286 -6.62 -21.54 12.94
N PHE A 287 -7.33 -22.65 13.15
CA PHE A 287 -7.26 -23.83 12.30
C PHE A 287 -7.75 -23.48 10.89
N LEU A 288 -7.04 -23.98 9.88
CA LEU A 288 -7.38 -23.86 8.46
C LEU A 288 -7.26 -25.26 7.85
N ASP A 289 -8.39 -25.87 7.58
CA ASP A 289 -8.53 -27.17 6.91
C ASP A 289 -8.36 -27.05 5.39
N GLU A 290 -8.87 -25.97 4.80
CA GLU A 290 -8.82 -25.70 3.36
C GLU A 290 -7.52 -24.98 2.95
N TRP A 291 -6.37 -25.62 3.19
CA TRP A 291 -5.06 -25.03 2.86
C TRP A 291 -4.90 -24.78 1.36
N GLU A 292 -5.37 -25.70 0.55
CA GLU A 292 -5.34 -25.61 -0.91
C GLU A 292 -6.14 -24.39 -1.42
N GLU A 293 -7.26 -24.04 -0.76
CA GLU A 293 -8.03 -22.85 -1.12
C GLU A 293 -7.29 -21.56 -0.78
N PHE A 294 -6.57 -21.53 0.36
CA PHE A 294 -5.70 -20.41 0.69
C PHE A 294 -4.58 -20.25 -0.35
N ILE A 295 -3.90 -21.33 -0.73
CA ILE A 295 -2.84 -21.28 -1.75
C ILE A 295 -3.41 -20.80 -3.08
N LEU A 296 -4.55 -21.34 -3.52
CA LEU A 296 -5.20 -20.91 -4.75
C LEU A 296 -5.54 -19.41 -4.72
N LEU A 297 -6.10 -18.90 -3.63
CA LEU A 297 -6.36 -17.47 -3.47
C LEU A 297 -5.07 -16.65 -3.50
N ALA A 298 -4.06 -17.06 -2.73
CA ALA A 298 -2.82 -16.31 -2.55
C ALA A 298 -1.98 -16.25 -3.84
N GLN A 299 -2.04 -17.25 -4.71
CA GLN A 299 -1.38 -17.23 -6.03
C GLN A 299 -1.93 -16.14 -6.97
N HIS A 300 -3.13 -15.62 -6.70
CA HIS A 300 -3.78 -14.58 -7.50
C HIS A 300 -3.49 -13.15 -7.02
N TYR A 301 -2.57 -12.99 -6.07
CA TYR A 301 -2.10 -11.70 -5.60
C TYR A 301 -0.59 -11.68 -5.63
N ALA A 302 0.00 -10.55 -5.98
CA ALA A 302 1.45 -10.44 -6.10
C ALA A 302 1.95 -9.13 -5.53
N PHE A 303 3.10 -9.19 -4.87
CA PHE A 303 3.95 -8.04 -4.68
C PHE A 303 4.78 -7.82 -5.94
N THR A 304 4.98 -6.56 -6.33
CA THR A 304 6.04 -6.18 -7.26
C THR A 304 6.85 -5.05 -6.65
N PHE A 305 8.14 -5.25 -6.50
CA PHE A 305 9.07 -4.23 -6.02
C PHE A 305 9.99 -3.81 -7.17
N ALA A 306 10.03 -2.52 -7.48
CA ALA A 306 10.85 -1.96 -8.54
C ALA A 306 11.60 -0.71 -8.08
N PHE A 307 12.76 -0.43 -8.67
CA PHE A 307 13.53 0.78 -8.39
C PHE A 307 14.31 1.31 -9.61
N THR A 308 14.66 2.60 -9.59
CA THR A 308 15.39 3.29 -10.68
C THR A 308 16.92 3.18 -10.52
N SER A 309 17.70 3.31 -11.60
CA SER A 309 19.14 2.92 -11.63
C SER A 309 20.06 3.73 -10.73
N GLN A 310 19.69 4.95 -10.36
CA GLN A 310 20.50 5.84 -9.53
C GLN A 310 20.35 5.58 -8.01
N SER A 311 19.62 4.51 -7.65
CA SER A 311 19.08 4.26 -6.31
C SER A 311 19.95 3.33 -5.45
N SER A 312 21.07 3.82 -4.91
CA SER A 312 21.90 3.02 -3.97
C SER A 312 21.12 2.56 -2.73
N HIS A 313 20.17 3.37 -2.26
CA HIS A 313 19.32 3.05 -1.11
C HIS A 313 18.38 1.86 -1.35
N PHE A 314 18.02 1.59 -2.61
CA PHE A 314 17.02 0.57 -2.95
C PHE A 314 17.64 -0.75 -3.45
N ALA A 315 18.89 -0.72 -3.92
CA ALA A 315 19.59 -1.91 -4.42
C ALA A 315 19.77 -3.03 -3.38
N HIS A 316 19.69 -2.69 -2.08
CA HIS A 316 19.77 -3.64 -0.98
C HIS A 316 18.41 -4.04 -0.41
N MET A 317 17.32 -3.48 -0.95
CA MET A 317 15.97 -3.86 -0.59
C MET A 317 15.50 -5.02 -1.45
N ASP A 318 14.77 -5.93 -0.84
CA ASP A 318 14.30 -7.12 -1.54
C ASP A 318 13.03 -7.66 -0.89
N ILE A 319 12.00 -7.87 -1.70
CA ILE A 319 10.77 -8.52 -1.27
C ILE A 319 10.88 -10.05 -1.35
N GLU A 320 11.85 -10.58 -2.10
CA GLU A 320 12.04 -12.01 -2.41
C GLU A 320 13.07 -12.73 -1.52
N LYS A 321 13.75 -12.03 -0.62
CA LYS A 321 14.65 -12.65 0.37
C LYS A 321 13.91 -12.87 1.69
N PRO A 322 14.28 -13.80 2.58
CA PRO A 322 13.84 -13.79 3.98
C PRO A 322 14.52 -12.64 4.77
N ASN A 323 14.05 -12.31 5.99
CA ASN A 323 14.65 -11.24 6.81
C ASN A 323 16.01 -11.63 7.40
#